data_AF-A0A7S1FB52-F1
#
_entry.id   AF-A0A7S1FB52-F1
#
_cell.length_a   1.000
_cell.length_b   1.000
_cell.length_c   1.000
_cell.angle_alpha   90.00
_cell.angle_beta   90.00
_cell.angle_gamma   90.00
#
_symmetry.space_group_name_H-M   'P 1'
#
loop_
_entity.id
_entity.type
_entity.pdbx_description
1 polymer ?
#
loop_
_entity_poly.entity_id
_entity_poly.type
_entity_poly.pdbx_seq_one_letter_code
_entity_poly.pdbx_strand_id
1 'polypeptide(L)'
;RELRTQSDKFLPFGVHMIHVRFALFRTACIAVFVGLLSCEMLKFKVDASAEGCTGLFWRVWLESRGQFVIASNQTSPSWPRNGAVVEGFVSEEHPDFLQLHNGRALPFHDLHGTYTYLHPVAFISTGFLPTQFVDLEEIYDILVFGSGPAGLMAAVYGGRGGRSVAVVGGPQPGGALMVSKIVENFPATDGGGGAELMGRMVQQAATFGARFHSAVVVDMQIAPKVGFIAKMDDGTFLQGRSVIVATGAKERWLDLEGEIGLRGVSLHTCAYCDAHLYDGQDVCVVGGGEGALEATMYLSRTARSVTLIHRRDAWKGTAASATRAQNLSRVTVLKPFTVQSWIVNNGRLFGARIQQTGSVPREVLCTGVFILIGRDPQTFFLPATLRSENGFVKQVVHSMTGMAGVFAAGQVADGRYQQAVTAASGGAQCAMDASRWLDGAWDDPPGASRGAAQNVALRGSVVEIRPNNIVLLSMLACLFISILLGHRFWRCTTTVCTKTN
;
A
#
# COMPACT_ATOMS: atom_id res chain seq x y z
N ARG A 1 18.83 -29.72 -17.70
CA ARG A 1 19.39 -30.72 -18.65
C ARG A 1 19.18 -32.14 -18.15
N GLU A 2 19.50 -32.46 -16.89
CA GLU A 2 19.18 -33.75 -16.24
C GLU A 2 17.71 -34.21 -16.40
N LEU A 3 16.75 -33.30 -16.29
CA LEU A 3 15.31 -33.60 -16.40
C LEU A 3 14.85 -33.95 -17.83
N ARG A 4 15.57 -33.49 -18.87
CA ARG A 4 15.24 -33.81 -20.28
C ARG A 4 15.65 -35.24 -20.62
N THR A 5 16.78 -35.69 -20.09
CA THR A 5 17.34 -37.02 -20.40
C THR A 5 16.55 -38.17 -19.76
N GLN A 6 15.72 -37.88 -18.74
CA GLN A 6 14.84 -38.89 -18.12
C GLN A 6 13.45 -38.98 -18.76
N SER A 7 12.94 -37.92 -19.41
CA SER A 7 11.63 -37.98 -20.09
C SER A 7 11.65 -38.85 -21.34
N ASP A 8 12.76 -38.85 -22.07
CA ASP A 8 12.86 -39.50 -23.39
C ASP A 8 12.93 -41.03 -23.31
N LYS A 9 13.04 -41.60 -22.11
CA LYS A 9 13.13 -43.05 -21.91
C LYS A 9 11.80 -43.75 -21.62
N PHE A 10 10.69 -43.02 -21.40
CA PHE A 10 9.47 -43.64 -20.86
C PHE A 10 8.19 -43.54 -21.69
N LEU A 11 8.09 -42.72 -22.75
CA LEU A 11 6.84 -42.65 -23.54
C LEU A 11 7.13 -42.33 -25.02
N PRO A 12 6.70 -43.17 -25.99
CA PRO A 12 6.90 -42.93 -27.42
C PRO A 12 5.88 -41.94 -28.03
N PHE A 13 5.00 -41.35 -27.22
CA PHE A 13 4.06 -40.31 -27.63
C PHE A 13 4.20 -39.14 -26.67
N GLY A 14 4.32 -37.92 -27.20
CA GLY A 14 4.71 -36.66 -26.53
C GLY A 14 3.84 -36.23 -25.34
N VAL A 15 3.85 -37.02 -24.27
CA VAL A 15 3.16 -36.80 -23.01
C VAL A 15 4.23 -36.61 -21.94
N HIS A 16 4.40 -35.37 -21.47
CA HIS A 16 5.32 -35.06 -20.39
C HIS A 16 4.58 -35.06 -19.05
N MET A 17 4.93 -36.00 -18.16
CA MET A 17 4.38 -36.05 -16.79
C MET A 17 5.25 -35.20 -15.86
N ILE A 18 4.65 -34.19 -15.22
CA ILE A 18 5.38 -33.30 -14.29
C ILE A 18 4.94 -33.61 -12.84
N HIS A 19 5.91 -33.89 -11.97
CA HIS A 19 5.70 -34.08 -10.53
C HIS A 19 5.91 -32.75 -9.79
N VAL A 20 4.95 -32.32 -8.98
CA VAL A 20 5.05 -31.09 -8.16
C VAL A 20 4.86 -31.43 -6.69
N ARG A 21 5.75 -30.92 -5.83
CA ARG A 21 5.59 -30.91 -4.37
C ARG A 21 5.20 -29.51 -3.91
N PHE A 22 4.16 -29.44 -3.09
CA PHE A 22 3.68 -28.19 -2.50
C PHE A 22 4.10 -28.08 -1.02
N ALA A 23 4.33 -26.85 -0.55
CA ALA A 23 4.41 -26.52 0.87
C ALA A 23 3.26 -25.56 1.20
N LEU A 24 2.39 -25.95 2.13
CA LEU A 24 1.16 -25.21 2.46
C LEU A 24 1.44 -24.01 3.38
N PHE A 25 1.01 -22.83 2.96
CA PHE A 25 0.59 -21.75 3.87
C PHE A 25 -0.94 -21.60 3.78
N ARG A 26 -1.55 -21.23 4.92
CA ARG A 26 -2.94 -21.50 5.33
C ARG A 26 -4.10 -21.16 4.36
N THR A 27 -3.92 -20.56 3.19
CA THR A 27 -5.04 -20.25 2.28
C THR A 27 -4.77 -20.29 0.77
N ALA A 28 -3.56 -20.57 0.28
CA ALA A 28 -3.35 -20.78 -1.16
C ALA A 28 -2.04 -21.54 -1.47
N CYS A 29 -2.05 -22.32 -2.55
CA CYS A 29 -0.86 -22.89 -3.20
C CYS A 29 -0.82 -22.41 -4.65
N ILE A 30 0.32 -21.87 -5.08
CA ILE A 30 0.57 -21.45 -6.47
C ILE A 30 1.75 -22.27 -6.98
N ALA A 31 1.55 -22.98 -8.10
CA ALA A 31 2.63 -23.59 -8.86
C ALA A 31 2.77 -22.85 -10.19
N VAL A 32 3.99 -22.41 -10.51
CA VAL A 32 4.34 -21.78 -11.79
C VAL A 32 5.19 -22.77 -12.58
N PHE A 33 4.77 -23.09 -13.79
CA PHE A 33 5.54 -23.92 -14.72
C PHE A 33 6.11 -23.05 -15.81
N VAL A 34 7.41 -23.15 -16.07
CA VAL A 34 8.07 -22.46 -17.17
C VAL A 34 8.61 -23.52 -18.13
N GLY A 35 8.03 -23.60 -19.32
CA GLY A 35 8.48 -24.50 -20.38
C GLY A 35 8.07 -24.00 -21.75
N LEU A 36 9.01 -24.01 -22.70
CA LEU A 36 8.71 -23.84 -24.13
C LEU A 36 8.01 -25.10 -24.63
N LEU A 37 6.67 -25.14 -24.59
CA LEU A 37 5.89 -26.30 -25.00
C LEU A 37 4.83 -25.89 -26.03
N SER A 38 4.93 -26.45 -27.22
CA SER A 38 3.82 -26.63 -28.16
C SER A 38 3.17 -27.99 -27.84
N CYS A 39 2.27 -28.03 -26.86
CA CYS A 39 1.54 -29.25 -26.48
C CYS A 39 0.03 -29.00 -26.50
N GLU A 40 -0.71 -29.87 -27.18
CA GLU A 40 -2.18 -29.85 -27.26
C GLU A 40 -2.85 -30.45 -26.01
N MET A 41 -2.10 -31.24 -25.23
CA MET A 41 -2.60 -31.94 -24.04
C MET A 41 -1.56 -31.92 -22.91
N LEU A 42 -2.00 -31.56 -21.70
CA LEU A 42 -1.19 -31.56 -20.48
C LEU A 42 -1.74 -32.58 -19.48
N LYS A 43 -0.87 -33.47 -19.00
CA LYS A 43 -1.20 -34.42 -17.92
C LYS A 43 -0.33 -34.16 -16.71
N PHE A 44 -0.94 -33.96 -15.55
CA PHE A 44 -0.23 -33.78 -14.30
C PHE A 44 -0.91 -34.56 -13.17
N LYS A 45 -0.08 -34.96 -12.20
CA LYS A 45 -0.51 -35.73 -11.02
C LYS A 45 -0.35 -34.85 -9.79
N VAL A 46 -1.40 -34.75 -9.00
CA VAL A 46 -1.42 -33.90 -7.80
C VAL A 46 -1.43 -34.79 -6.56
N ASP A 47 -0.56 -34.47 -5.60
CA ASP A 47 -0.53 -35.11 -4.29
C ASP A 47 -1.04 -34.09 -3.26
N ALA A 48 -2.26 -34.27 -2.77
CA ALA A 48 -2.95 -33.34 -1.88
C ALA A 48 -3.34 -34.06 -0.59
N SER A 49 -2.51 -33.94 0.44
CA SER A 49 -2.78 -34.48 1.78
C SER A 49 -3.32 -33.37 2.69
N ALA A 50 -4.60 -33.04 2.56
CA ALA A 50 -5.29 -32.20 3.54
C ALA A 50 -6.74 -32.66 3.70
N GLU A 51 -7.12 -33.07 4.91
CA GLU A 51 -8.53 -33.27 5.27
C GLU A 51 -9.27 -31.92 5.16
N GLY A 52 -10.37 -31.90 4.40
CA GLY A 52 -11.25 -30.74 4.28
C GLY A 52 -11.21 -29.96 2.96
N CYS A 53 -10.39 -30.34 1.98
CA CYS A 53 -10.46 -29.75 0.64
C CYS A 53 -11.67 -30.29 -0.15
N THR A 54 -12.63 -29.43 -0.46
CA THR A 54 -13.86 -29.77 -1.19
C THR A 54 -13.75 -29.60 -2.72
N GLY A 55 -12.60 -29.16 -3.23
CA GLY A 55 -12.31 -29.06 -4.66
C GLY A 55 -10.93 -28.47 -4.95
N LEU A 56 -10.37 -28.78 -6.12
CA LEU A 56 -9.15 -28.15 -6.64
C LEU A 56 -9.50 -27.45 -7.96
N PHE A 57 -9.30 -26.14 -8.02
CA PHE A 57 -9.52 -25.34 -9.21
C PHE A 57 -8.17 -24.82 -9.72
N TRP A 58 -7.96 -24.86 -11.03
CA TRP A 58 -6.78 -24.29 -11.66
C TRP A 58 -7.14 -23.56 -12.94
N ARG A 59 -6.30 -22.60 -13.28
CA ARG A 59 -6.32 -21.86 -14.53
C ARG A 59 -4.92 -21.93 -15.11
N VAL A 60 -4.78 -22.43 -16.33
CA VAL A 60 -3.48 -22.54 -17.01
C VAL A 60 -3.39 -21.41 -18.02
N TRP A 61 -2.29 -20.65 -17.97
CA TRP A 61 -2.02 -19.55 -18.90
C TRP A 61 -0.86 -19.93 -19.81
N LEU A 62 -1.10 -19.89 -21.13
CA LEU A 62 -0.04 -19.96 -22.14
C LEU A 62 0.40 -18.55 -22.54
N GLU A 63 1.55 -18.16 -22.04
CA GLU A 63 2.13 -16.82 -22.22
C GLU A 63 2.49 -16.53 -23.68
N SER A 64 2.87 -17.55 -24.46
CA SER A 64 3.28 -17.40 -25.87
C SER A 64 2.15 -17.01 -26.84
N ARG A 65 0.88 -17.09 -26.42
CA ARG A 65 -0.29 -16.80 -27.27
C ARG A 65 -1.31 -15.86 -26.62
N GLY A 66 -1.09 -15.40 -25.38
CA GLY A 66 -1.97 -14.44 -24.72
C GLY A 66 -3.39 -14.95 -24.39
N GLN A 67 -3.58 -16.25 -24.22
CA GLN A 67 -4.90 -16.89 -24.05
C GLN A 67 -4.98 -17.84 -22.83
N PHE A 68 -6.20 -18.08 -22.34
CA PHE A 68 -6.49 -18.92 -21.16
C PHE A 68 -6.92 -20.35 -21.56
N VAL A 69 -6.49 -21.34 -20.78
CA VAL A 69 -6.92 -22.74 -20.91
C VAL A 69 -7.75 -23.14 -19.70
N ILE A 70 -8.97 -23.63 -19.92
CA ILE A 70 -9.92 -24.00 -18.86
C ILE A 70 -10.65 -25.29 -19.25
N ALA A 71 -10.04 -26.44 -18.96
CA ALA A 71 -10.80 -27.69 -18.86
C ALA A 71 -10.09 -28.67 -17.91
N SER A 72 -10.88 -29.31 -17.04
CA SER A 72 -10.47 -30.50 -16.31
C SER A 72 -11.54 -31.57 -16.49
N ASN A 73 -11.14 -32.77 -16.89
CA ASN A 73 -12.00 -33.95 -16.84
C ASN A 73 -11.45 -34.87 -15.74
N GLN A 74 -12.20 -35.01 -14.64
CA GLN A 74 -11.86 -35.94 -13.58
C GLN A 74 -12.49 -37.29 -13.90
N THR A 75 -11.67 -38.28 -14.26
CA THR A 75 -12.18 -39.58 -14.71
C THR A 75 -12.49 -40.56 -13.58
N SER A 76 -12.03 -40.34 -12.33
CA SER A 76 -12.42 -41.03 -11.07
C SER A 76 -11.24 -41.01 -10.06
N PRO A 77 -11.44 -40.99 -8.71
CA PRO A 77 -12.70 -40.96 -7.97
C PRO A 77 -13.22 -39.54 -7.66
N SER A 78 -14.47 -39.46 -7.19
CA SER A 78 -15.26 -38.22 -7.04
C SER A 78 -14.81 -37.22 -5.96
N TRP A 79 -13.75 -37.51 -5.19
CA TRP A 79 -13.19 -36.63 -4.16
C TRP A 79 -11.66 -36.80 -4.10
N PRO A 80 -10.87 -35.74 -3.87
CA PRO A 80 -9.42 -35.84 -3.97
C PRO A 80 -8.86 -36.68 -2.80
N ARG A 81 -8.42 -37.89 -3.09
CA ARG A 81 -7.41 -38.61 -2.30
C ARG A 81 -6.05 -38.47 -2.98
N ASN A 82 -4.98 -38.62 -2.20
CA ASN A 82 -3.59 -38.66 -2.68
C ASN A 82 -3.44 -39.44 -4.00
N GLY A 83 -2.89 -38.79 -5.02
CA GLY A 83 -2.54 -39.43 -6.29
C GLY A 83 -3.55 -39.30 -7.43
N ALA A 84 -4.54 -38.39 -7.34
CA ALA A 84 -5.43 -38.09 -8.46
C ALA A 84 -4.65 -37.57 -9.68
N VAL A 85 -4.92 -38.16 -10.85
CA VAL A 85 -4.42 -37.72 -12.15
C VAL A 85 -5.53 -36.96 -12.82
N VAL A 86 -5.25 -35.74 -13.27
CA VAL A 86 -6.26 -34.94 -13.97
C VAL A 86 -5.77 -34.56 -15.34
N GLU A 87 -6.69 -34.64 -16.31
CA GLU A 87 -6.44 -34.41 -17.72
C GLU A 87 -7.18 -33.14 -18.16
N GLY A 88 -6.50 -32.28 -18.90
CA GLY A 88 -7.06 -31.05 -19.47
C GLY A 88 -6.66 -30.88 -20.94
N PHE A 89 -7.58 -30.31 -21.72
CA PHE A 89 -7.38 -30.01 -23.14
C PHE A 89 -7.25 -28.50 -23.36
N VAL A 90 -6.45 -28.12 -24.34
CA VAL A 90 -6.34 -26.74 -24.83
C VAL A 90 -7.32 -26.57 -25.99
N SER A 91 -8.27 -25.64 -25.91
CA SER A 91 -9.25 -25.36 -26.99
C SER A 91 -9.16 -23.91 -27.45
N GLU A 92 -9.30 -23.67 -28.76
CA GLU A 92 -9.15 -22.36 -29.40
C GLU A 92 -10.48 -21.59 -29.58
N GLU A 93 -11.65 -22.22 -29.39
CA GLU A 93 -12.90 -21.67 -29.97
C GLU A 93 -13.80 -20.79 -29.09
N HIS A 94 -13.72 -20.74 -27.74
CA HIS A 94 -14.58 -19.81 -26.96
C HIS A 94 -14.01 -19.41 -25.58
N PRO A 95 -13.93 -18.11 -25.22
CA PRO A 95 -13.37 -17.64 -23.94
C PRO A 95 -14.32 -17.65 -22.72
N ASP A 96 -15.64 -17.88 -22.91
CA ASP A 96 -16.65 -17.62 -21.86
C ASP A 96 -17.49 -18.84 -21.39
N PHE A 97 -17.08 -20.09 -21.64
CA PHE A 97 -17.82 -21.25 -21.11
C PHE A 97 -17.06 -22.03 -20.03
N LEU A 98 -17.71 -22.17 -18.87
CA LEU A 98 -17.29 -22.94 -17.71
C LEU A 98 -17.67 -24.43 -17.88
N GLN A 99 -16.70 -25.30 -17.56
CA GLN A 99 -16.73 -26.72 -17.17
C GLN A 99 -17.94 -27.61 -17.55
N LEU A 100 -17.66 -28.69 -18.29
CA LEU A 100 -18.58 -29.81 -18.51
C LEU A 100 -18.60 -30.74 -17.28
N HIS A 101 -19.77 -30.94 -16.67
CA HIS A 101 -20.03 -32.07 -15.76
C HIS A 101 -21.03 -33.01 -16.45
N ASN A 102 -20.62 -34.26 -16.72
CA ASN A 102 -21.45 -35.28 -17.39
C ASN A 102 -22.15 -34.83 -18.69
N GLY A 103 -21.48 -34.02 -19.51
CA GLY A 103 -21.97 -33.67 -20.86
C GLY A 103 -23.12 -32.65 -20.91
N ARG A 104 -23.43 -31.94 -19.82
CA ARG A 104 -24.39 -30.82 -19.82
C ARG A 104 -23.78 -29.52 -19.32
N ALA A 105 -24.16 -28.41 -19.95
CA ALA A 105 -23.83 -27.06 -19.51
C ALA A 105 -24.80 -26.62 -18.40
N LEU A 106 -24.28 -26.04 -17.33
CA LEU A 106 -25.09 -25.44 -16.25
C LEU A 106 -24.76 -23.94 -16.13
N PRO A 107 -25.76 -23.08 -15.86
CA PRO A 107 -25.53 -21.66 -15.60
C PRO A 107 -24.90 -21.43 -14.22
N PHE A 108 -24.31 -20.23 -14.04
CA PHE A 108 -23.50 -19.81 -12.89
C PHE A 108 -24.24 -19.70 -11.54
N HIS A 109 -25.50 -20.13 -11.46
CA HIS A 109 -26.36 -20.00 -10.28
C HIS A 109 -27.09 -21.31 -9.98
N ASP A 110 -27.31 -21.61 -8.69
CA ASP A 110 -28.27 -22.63 -8.29
C ASP A 110 -29.71 -22.10 -8.27
N LEU A 111 -30.69 -22.99 -8.17
CA LEU A 111 -32.13 -22.69 -8.20
C LEU A 111 -32.62 -21.83 -7.03
N HIS A 112 -31.77 -21.53 -6.05
CA HIS A 112 -32.11 -20.74 -4.86
C HIS A 112 -31.29 -19.44 -4.73
N GLY A 113 -30.50 -19.07 -5.76
CA GLY A 113 -29.79 -17.79 -5.82
C GLY A 113 -28.80 -17.58 -4.67
N THR A 114 -28.28 -18.65 -4.06
CA THR A 114 -27.42 -18.55 -2.87
C THR A 114 -25.95 -18.67 -3.28
N TYR A 115 -25.16 -17.63 -3.03
CA TYR A 115 -23.72 -17.64 -3.27
C TYR A 115 -22.97 -18.39 -2.16
N THR A 116 -22.09 -19.32 -2.53
CA THR A 116 -20.97 -19.75 -1.67
C THR A 116 -19.67 -19.35 -2.36
N TYR A 117 -19.17 -18.15 -2.05
CA TYR A 117 -17.86 -17.69 -2.52
C TYR A 117 -16.77 -18.14 -1.52
N LEU A 118 -15.86 -19.00 -1.96
CA LEU A 118 -14.55 -19.21 -1.34
C LEU A 118 -13.49 -18.51 -2.19
N HIS A 119 -13.14 -17.30 -1.71
CA HIS A 119 -11.97 -16.46 -1.99
C HIS A 119 -11.43 -16.35 -3.43
N PRO A 120 -11.56 -15.17 -4.06
CA PRO A 120 -10.58 -14.70 -5.03
C PRO A 120 -9.34 -14.21 -4.25
N VAL A 121 -8.14 -14.73 -4.55
CA VAL A 121 -6.91 -13.94 -4.35
C VAL A 121 -6.78 -13.04 -5.57
N ALA A 122 -7.65 -12.05 -5.65
CA ALA A 122 -7.55 -10.85 -6.47
C ALA A 122 -8.70 -9.92 -6.07
N PHE A 123 -8.36 -8.66 -5.81
CA PHE A 123 -9.27 -7.52 -5.61
C PHE A 123 -10.06 -7.45 -4.29
N ILE A 124 -9.36 -7.06 -3.21
CA ILE A 124 -9.65 -5.80 -2.49
C ILE A 124 -8.31 -5.21 -1.99
N SER A 125 -7.51 -4.72 -2.93
CA SER A 125 -6.70 -3.51 -2.72
C SER A 125 -6.99 -2.68 -3.97
N THR A 126 -7.36 -1.44 -3.75
CA THR A 126 -7.92 -0.50 -4.72
C THR A 126 -7.10 -0.50 -6.01
N GLY A 127 -7.69 -1.08 -7.06
CA GLY A 127 -7.03 -1.47 -8.30
C GLY A 127 -6.44 -0.29 -9.06
N PHE A 128 -5.14 -0.07 -8.87
CA PHE A 128 -4.51 1.14 -9.36
C PHE A 128 -3.03 0.96 -9.69
N LEU A 129 -2.31 0.18 -8.87
CA LEU A 129 -0.91 -0.11 -9.12
C LEU A 129 -0.80 -1.34 -10.05
N PRO A 130 -0.04 -1.26 -11.16
CA PRO A 130 0.23 -2.44 -11.96
C PRO A 130 0.97 -3.48 -11.11
N THR A 131 0.44 -4.71 -11.06
CA THR A 131 1.10 -5.85 -10.40
C THR A 131 2.32 -6.29 -11.22
N GLN A 132 3.48 -5.69 -10.97
CA GLN A 132 4.76 -6.20 -11.44
C GLN A 132 5.51 -6.81 -10.26
N PHE A 133 6.03 -8.03 -10.46
CA PHE A 133 6.89 -8.68 -9.48
C PHE A 133 8.26 -7.99 -9.45
N VAL A 134 8.75 -7.70 -8.26
CA VAL A 134 10.09 -7.11 -8.02
C VAL A 134 11.03 -8.22 -7.57
N ASP A 135 12.20 -8.29 -8.17
CA ASP A 135 13.28 -9.14 -7.66
C ASP A 135 13.83 -8.52 -6.35
N LEU A 136 13.83 -9.29 -5.26
CA LEU A 136 14.20 -8.81 -3.92
C LEU A 136 15.72 -8.56 -3.79
N GLU A 137 16.50 -8.93 -4.81
CA GLU A 137 17.92 -8.58 -4.95
C GLU A 137 18.16 -7.25 -5.69
N GLU A 138 17.12 -6.61 -6.25
CA GLU A 138 17.26 -5.39 -7.04
C GLU A 138 17.41 -4.15 -6.15
N ILE A 139 18.53 -3.43 -6.35
CA ILE A 139 18.80 -2.15 -5.68
C ILE A 139 18.24 -1.03 -6.56
N TYR A 140 17.26 -0.30 -6.04
CA TYR A 140 16.70 0.87 -6.71
C TYR A 140 17.58 2.11 -6.52
N ASP A 141 17.59 3.02 -7.49
CA ASP A 141 18.21 4.32 -7.29
C ASP A 141 17.41 5.15 -6.27
N ILE A 142 16.08 5.11 -6.38
CA ILE A 142 15.17 5.90 -5.54
C ILE A 142 14.05 5.00 -4.98
N LEU A 143 13.97 4.91 -3.66
CA LEU A 143 12.78 4.40 -2.97
C LEU A 143 11.85 5.58 -2.63
N VAL A 144 10.59 5.50 -3.03
CA VAL A 144 9.57 6.50 -2.74
C VAL A 144 8.58 5.90 -1.75
N PHE A 145 8.50 6.45 -0.55
CA PHE A 145 7.54 6.00 0.46
C PHE A 145 6.28 6.84 0.41
N GLY A 146 5.20 6.27 -0.14
CA GLY A 146 3.92 6.92 -0.32
C GLY A 146 3.55 7.07 -1.80
N SER A 147 2.27 6.85 -2.11
CA SER A 147 1.73 6.86 -3.47
C SER A 147 0.67 7.97 -3.70
N GLY A 148 0.70 9.02 -2.89
CA GLY A 148 -0.05 10.24 -3.14
C GLY A 148 0.59 11.12 -4.24
N PRO A 149 0.08 12.33 -4.50
CA PRO A 149 0.59 13.22 -5.56
C PRO A 149 2.10 13.47 -5.50
N ALA A 150 2.66 13.64 -4.30
CA ALA A 150 4.10 13.82 -4.09
C ALA A 150 4.90 12.59 -4.56
N GLY A 151 4.51 11.39 -4.12
CA GLY A 151 5.24 10.17 -4.46
C GLY A 151 5.13 9.82 -5.93
N LEU A 152 3.96 9.97 -6.53
CA LEU A 152 3.77 9.69 -7.96
C LEU A 152 4.52 10.68 -8.85
N MET A 153 4.52 11.97 -8.49
CA MET A 153 5.29 12.94 -9.27
C MET A 153 6.80 12.73 -9.10
N ALA A 154 7.26 12.32 -7.91
CA ALA A 154 8.64 11.91 -7.71
C ALA A 154 9.00 10.70 -8.60
N ALA A 155 8.11 9.71 -8.71
CA ALA A 155 8.32 8.55 -9.56
C ALA A 155 8.41 8.89 -11.05
N VAL A 156 7.54 9.76 -11.55
CA VAL A 156 7.60 10.26 -12.93
C VAL A 156 8.92 10.98 -13.21
N TYR A 157 9.33 11.92 -12.35
CA TYR A 157 10.58 12.66 -12.57
C TYR A 157 11.82 11.79 -12.41
N GLY A 158 11.83 10.86 -11.46
CA GLY A 158 12.92 9.89 -11.27
C GLY A 158 13.08 8.98 -12.47
N GLY A 159 11.99 8.35 -12.92
CA GLY A 159 11.99 7.48 -14.11
C GLY A 159 12.41 8.21 -15.38
N ARG A 160 11.91 9.45 -15.59
CA ARG A 160 12.35 10.31 -16.71
C ARG A 160 13.82 10.71 -16.64
N GLY A 161 14.36 10.81 -15.43
CA GLY A 161 15.79 11.03 -15.17
C GLY A 161 16.65 9.78 -15.37
N GLY A 162 16.07 8.67 -15.83
CA GLY A 162 16.79 7.41 -16.05
C GLY A 162 17.07 6.63 -14.77
N ARG A 163 16.38 6.94 -13.66
CA ARG A 163 16.53 6.24 -12.37
C ARG A 163 15.59 5.06 -12.27
N SER A 164 16.06 3.97 -11.65
CA SER A 164 15.15 2.91 -11.20
C SER A 164 14.40 3.39 -9.94
N VAL A 165 13.06 3.35 -9.99
CA VAL A 165 12.20 3.86 -8.90
C VAL A 165 11.25 2.78 -8.40
N ALA A 166 11.24 2.56 -7.09
CA ALA A 166 10.21 1.79 -6.41
C ALA A 166 9.31 2.70 -5.57
N VAL A 167 7.99 2.57 -5.73
CA VAL A 167 6.98 3.32 -4.97
C VAL A 167 6.26 2.37 -4.02
N VAL A 168 6.38 2.64 -2.72
CA VAL A 168 5.68 1.92 -1.67
C VAL A 168 4.30 2.57 -1.48
N GLY A 169 3.25 1.80 -1.76
CA GLY A 169 1.87 2.26 -1.82
C GLY A 169 1.32 2.81 -0.51
N GLY A 170 1.70 2.21 0.61
CA GLY A 170 1.09 2.47 1.91
C GLY A 170 -0.30 1.82 2.03
N PRO A 171 -1.00 2.08 3.14
CA PRO A 171 -2.29 1.44 3.44
C PRO A 171 -3.43 1.93 2.53
N GLN A 172 -3.25 3.04 1.84
CA GLN A 172 -4.22 3.64 0.92
C GLN A 172 -3.49 4.12 -0.35
N PRO A 173 -3.32 3.24 -1.36
CA PRO A 173 -2.78 3.63 -2.66
C PRO A 173 -3.53 4.83 -3.24
N GLY A 174 -2.80 5.85 -3.70
CA GLY A 174 -3.38 7.13 -4.16
C GLY A 174 -3.58 8.19 -3.06
N GLY A 175 -3.44 7.81 -1.78
CA GLY A 175 -3.46 8.74 -0.65
C GLY A 175 -4.80 9.44 -0.42
N ALA A 176 -4.75 10.63 0.21
CA ALA A 176 -5.93 11.34 0.71
C ALA A 176 -6.94 11.74 -0.39
N LEU A 177 -6.51 11.91 -1.64
CA LEU A 177 -7.41 12.27 -2.75
C LEU A 177 -8.38 11.14 -3.14
N MET A 178 -8.12 9.89 -2.73
CA MET A 178 -8.98 8.75 -3.11
C MET A 178 -10.42 8.89 -2.63
N VAL A 179 -10.67 9.66 -1.57
CA VAL A 179 -12.00 9.89 -1.02
C VAL A 179 -12.63 11.21 -1.48
N SER A 180 -11.88 12.03 -2.24
CA SER A 180 -12.37 13.29 -2.79
C SER A 180 -13.31 13.02 -3.97
N LYS A 181 -14.56 13.46 -3.86
CA LYS A 181 -15.57 13.30 -4.93
C LYS A 181 -15.33 14.23 -6.11
N ILE A 182 -14.80 15.42 -5.84
CA ILE A 182 -14.55 16.47 -6.82
C ILE A 182 -13.18 17.10 -6.49
N VAL A 183 -12.35 17.27 -7.51
CA VAL A 183 -11.06 17.97 -7.46
C VAL A 183 -11.03 18.95 -8.62
N GLU A 184 -11.14 20.25 -8.33
CA GLU A 184 -11.17 21.33 -9.32
C GLU A 184 -9.92 22.22 -9.29
N ASN A 185 -9.09 22.04 -8.26
CA ASN A 185 -7.91 22.86 -7.99
C ASN A 185 -6.59 22.15 -8.36
N PHE A 186 -6.66 21.07 -9.14
CA PHE A 186 -5.49 20.42 -9.73
C PHE A 186 -5.45 20.72 -11.24
N PRO A 187 -4.31 21.22 -11.77
CA PRO A 187 -4.24 21.70 -13.14
C PRO A 187 -4.47 20.58 -14.17
N ALA A 188 -4.96 20.96 -15.35
CA ALA A 188 -5.24 20.05 -16.46
C ALA A 188 -6.22 18.91 -16.11
N THR A 189 -7.18 19.22 -15.24
CA THR A 189 -8.36 18.40 -14.97
C THR A 189 -9.59 19.25 -15.25
N ASP A 190 -10.65 18.67 -15.81
CA ASP A 190 -11.91 19.37 -16.09
C ASP A 190 -12.85 19.39 -14.86
N GLY A 191 -12.29 19.22 -13.66
CA GLY A 191 -13.04 18.77 -12.50
C GLY A 191 -13.34 17.26 -12.61
N GLY A 192 -13.17 16.52 -11.52
CA GLY A 192 -13.41 15.07 -11.52
C GLY A 192 -13.13 14.42 -10.18
N GLY A 193 -13.39 13.12 -10.09
CA GLY A 193 -13.13 12.36 -8.87
C GLY A 193 -11.64 12.25 -8.57
N GLY A 194 -11.25 12.35 -7.31
CA GLY A 194 -9.84 12.23 -6.91
C GLY A 194 -9.26 10.84 -7.25
N ALA A 195 -10.07 9.78 -7.20
CA ALA A 195 -9.68 8.46 -7.67
C ALA A 195 -9.39 8.41 -9.18
N GLU A 196 -10.03 9.23 -10.01
CA GLU A 196 -9.70 9.27 -11.44
C GLU A 196 -8.37 9.99 -11.66
N LEU A 197 -8.19 11.16 -11.03
CA LEU A 197 -6.96 11.94 -11.10
C LEU A 197 -5.75 11.11 -10.68
N MET A 198 -5.83 10.45 -9.53
CA MET A 198 -4.74 9.61 -9.05
C MET A 198 -4.41 8.49 -10.06
N GLY A 199 -5.39 8.01 -10.83
CA GLY A 199 -5.26 6.84 -11.72
C GLY A 199 -4.44 7.19 -12.93
N ARG A 200 -4.72 8.37 -13.46
CA ARG A 200 -3.91 9.01 -14.50
C ARG A 200 -2.47 9.23 -14.00
N MET A 201 -2.28 9.68 -12.76
CA MET A 201 -0.92 9.86 -12.19
C MET A 201 -0.16 8.54 -12.03
N VAL A 202 -0.82 7.46 -11.61
CA VAL A 202 -0.17 6.14 -11.50
C VAL A 202 0.17 5.59 -12.87
N GLN A 203 -0.73 5.69 -13.85
CA GLN A 203 -0.46 5.28 -15.22
C GLN A 203 0.73 6.07 -15.81
N GLN A 204 0.81 7.36 -15.53
CA GLN A 204 1.94 8.19 -15.95
C GLN A 204 3.25 7.72 -15.31
N ALA A 205 3.28 7.46 -14.01
CA ALA A 205 4.46 6.95 -13.31
C ALA A 205 4.89 5.57 -13.84
N ALA A 206 3.94 4.66 -14.08
CA ALA A 206 4.19 3.34 -14.66
C ALA A 206 4.79 3.44 -16.08
N THR A 207 4.33 4.40 -16.89
CA THR A 207 4.84 4.66 -18.24
C THR A 207 6.35 4.98 -18.23
N PHE A 208 6.85 5.58 -17.16
CA PHE A 208 8.27 5.87 -16.97
C PHE A 208 9.02 4.82 -16.13
N GLY A 209 8.46 3.60 -16.01
CA GLY A 209 9.15 2.46 -15.41
C GLY A 209 9.12 2.41 -13.88
N ALA A 210 8.28 3.23 -13.23
CA ALA A 210 8.09 3.14 -11.78
C ALA A 210 7.50 1.77 -11.41
N ARG A 211 8.14 1.08 -10.46
CA ARG A 211 7.65 -0.18 -9.91
C ARG A 211 6.91 0.05 -8.61
N PHE A 212 5.77 -0.61 -8.46
CA PHE A 212 4.88 -0.35 -7.35
C PHE A 212 4.83 -1.54 -6.40
N HIS A 213 4.90 -1.24 -5.11
CA HIS A 213 4.85 -2.24 -4.05
C HIS A 213 3.72 -1.92 -3.08
N SER A 214 2.73 -2.80 -3.00
CA SER A 214 1.53 -2.62 -2.17
C SER A 214 1.80 -3.08 -0.73
N ALA A 215 2.63 -2.32 0.00
CA ALA A 215 2.91 -2.55 1.41
C ALA A 215 3.10 -1.22 2.16
N VAL A 216 3.34 -1.32 3.47
CA VAL A 216 3.64 -0.17 4.34
C VAL A 216 5.08 -0.29 4.82
N VAL A 217 5.87 0.79 4.65
CA VAL A 217 7.20 0.85 5.27
C VAL A 217 7.05 0.93 6.79
N VAL A 218 7.68 0.00 7.51
CA VAL A 218 7.63 -0.06 8.98
C VAL A 218 8.95 0.32 9.63
N ASP A 219 10.06 0.15 8.92
CA ASP A 219 11.39 0.49 9.39
C ASP A 219 12.33 0.80 8.21
N MET A 220 13.36 1.61 8.46
CA MET A 220 14.38 1.95 7.47
C MET A 220 15.73 2.15 8.14
N GLN A 221 16.74 1.49 7.60
CA GLN A 221 18.11 1.56 8.09
C GLN A 221 19.10 1.92 6.98
N ILE A 222 20.20 2.56 7.36
CA ILE A 222 21.33 2.83 6.47
C ILE A 222 22.13 1.55 6.30
N ALA A 223 22.48 1.23 5.06
CA ALA A 223 23.22 0.04 4.68
C ALA A 223 24.44 0.44 3.83
N PRO A 224 25.69 0.33 4.34
CA PRO A 224 26.89 0.93 3.72
C PRO A 224 27.18 0.56 2.26
N LYS A 225 26.71 -0.61 1.78
CA LYS A 225 26.97 -1.07 0.40
C LYS A 225 25.88 -0.67 -0.60
N VAL A 226 24.67 -0.37 -0.13
CA VAL A 226 23.49 -0.18 -0.99
C VAL A 226 22.81 1.18 -0.79
N GLY A 227 23.09 1.88 0.31
CA GLY A 227 22.42 3.11 0.72
C GLY A 227 21.46 2.84 1.87
N PHE A 228 20.28 2.29 1.55
CA PHE A 228 19.18 2.06 2.48
C PHE A 228 18.56 0.67 2.30
N ILE A 229 18.12 0.10 3.41
CA ILE A 229 17.25 -1.08 3.45
C ILE A 229 15.99 -0.69 4.20
N ALA A 230 14.84 -0.86 3.56
CA ALA A 230 13.53 -0.58 4.11
C ALA A 230 12.75 -1.88 4.32
N LYS A 231 12.22 -2.06 5.53
CA LYS A 231 11.38 -3.21 5.89
C LYS A 231 9.91 -2.85 5.70
N MET A 232 9.16 -3.72 5.07
CA MET A 232 7.72 -3.60 4.88
C MET A 232 6.93 -4.37 5.95
N ASP A 233 5.65 -4.08 6.11
CA ASP A 233 4.74 -4.74 7.05
C ASP A 233 4.43 -6.20 6.68
N ASP A 234 4.51 -6.54 5.39
CA ASP A 234 4.39 -7.91 4.88
C ASP A 234 5.66 -8.78 5.06
N GLY A 235 6.71 -8.22 5.65
CA GLY A 235 7.99 -8.89 5.90
C GLY A 235 8.99 -8.81 4.74
N THR A 236 8.62 -8.18 3.62
CA THR A 236 9.55 -7.94 2.51
C THR A 236 10.54 -6.82 2.82
N PHE A 237 11.65 -6.81 2.08
CA PHE A 237 12.67 -5.78 2.18
C PHE A 237 12.90 -5.17 0.79
N LEU A 238 13.01 -3.85 0.75
CA LEU A 238 13.41 -3.10 -0.44
C LEU A 238 14.74 -2.39 -0.19
N GLN A 239 15.58 -2.35 -1.21
CA GLN A 239 16.90 -1.72 -1.15
C GLN A 239 16.94 -0.54 -2.10
N GLY A 240 17.57 0.55 -1.68
CA GLY A 240 17.86 1.62 -2.62
C GLY A 240 18.89 2.63 -2.16
N ARG A 241 19.44 3.35 -3.13
CA ARG A 241 20.55 4.30 -2.94
C ARG A 241 20.10 5.60 -2.28
N SER A 242 18.85 6.00 -2.51
CA SER A 242 18.23 7.19 -1.93
C SER A 242 16.76 6.95 -1.58
N VAL A 243 16.20 7.82 -0.75
CA VAL A 243 14.83 7.71 -0.24
C VAL A 243 14.10 9.05 -0.35
N ILE A 244 12.87 9.02 -0.87
CA ILE A 244 11.94 10.15 -0.86
C ILE A 244 10.77 9.78 0.07
N VAL A 245 10.63 10.51 1.17
CA VAL A 245 9.51 10.38 2.11
C VAL A 245 8.34 11.22 1.62
N ALA A 246 7.29 10.56 1.16
CA ALA A 246 6.06 11.15 0.62
C ALA A 246 4.79 10.56 1.26
N THR A 247 4.89 10.17 2.54
CA THR A 247 3.87 9.36 3.26
C THR A 247 2.64 10.14 3.71
N GLY A 248 2.61 11.46 3.49
CA GLY A 248 1.48 12.33 3.80
C GLY A 248 1.21 12.50 5.30
N ALA A 249 0.03 13.04 5.62
CA ALA A 249 -0.44 13.23 6.98
C ALA A 249 -1.94 12.94 7.07
N LYS A 250 -2.36 12.17 8.08
CA LYS A 250 -3.78 11.84 8.31
C LYS A 250 -4.49 12.99 9.00
N GLU A 251 -5.69 13.34 8.56
CA GLU A 251 -6.51 14.34 9.22
C GLU A 251 -7.03 13.83 10.56
N ARG A 252 -7.06 14.73 11.56
CA ARG A 252 -7.71 14.45 12.83
C ARG A 252 -9.19 14.81 12.73
N TRP A 253 -10.01 13.87 13.16
CA TRP A 253 -11.45 13.98 13.23
C TRP A 253 -11.89 14.10 14.70
N LEU A 254 -13.13 14.48 14.95
CA LEU A 254 -13.65 14.51 16.32
C LEU A 254 -14.05 13.10 16.80
N ASP A 255 -14.24 12.18 15.85
CA ASP A 255 -14.63 10.79 16.06
C ASP A 255 -15.93 10.65 16.86
N LEU A 256 -16.89 11.54 16.59
CA LEU A 256 -18.24 11.51 17.12
C LEU A 256 -19.10 10.49 16.39
N GLU A 257 -20.18 10.04 17.04
CA GLU A 257 -21.17 9.17 16.43
C GLU A 257 -21.79 9.80 15.17
N GLY A 258 -21.97 9.00 14.12
CA GLY A 258 -22.51 9.46 12.83
C GLY A 258 -21.55 10.29 11.98
N GLU A 259 -20.34 10.61 12.46
CA GLU A 259 -19.39 11.47 11.76
C GLU A 259 -18.93 10.89 10.41
N ILE A 260 -18.69 9.57 10.34
CA ILE A 260 -18.18 8.88 9.13
C ILE A 260 -19.09 9.12 7.92
N GLY A 261 -20.41 9.05 8.10
CA GLY A 261 -21.38 9.24 7.00
C GLY A 261 -21.43 10.68 6.47
N LEU A 262 -20.91 11.65 7.21
CA LEU A 262 -20.92 13.06 6.85
C LEU A 262 -19.58 13.55 6.27
N ARG A 263 -18.49 12.76 6.39
CA ARG A 263 -17.15 13.12 5.88
C ARG A 263 -17.19 13.28 4.35
N GLY A 264 -16.70 14.41 3.86
CA GLY A 264 -16.72 14.75 2.42
C GLY A 264 -18.12 15.01 1.84
N VAL A 265 -19.14 15.10 2.70
CA VAL A 265 -20.50 15.51 2.32
C VAL A 265 -20.83 16.86 2.96
N SER A 266 -20.69 16.94 4.29
CA SER A 266 -20.93 18.16 5.06
C SER A 266 -19.88 18.43 6.14
N LEU A 267 -19.00 17.45 6.41
CA LEU A 267 -17.83 17.62 7.25
C LEU A 267 -16.57 17.57 6.40
N HIS A 268 -15.74 18.60 6.52
CA HIS A 268 -14.58 18.84 5.68
C HIS A 268 -13.34 19.13 6.51
N THR A 269 -12.16 18.88 5.95
CA THR A 269 -10.85 19.14 6.60
C THR A 269 -9.98 20.08 5.78
N CYS A 270 -10.53 20.65 4.69
CA CYS A 270 -9.83 21.57 3.79
C CYS A 270 -10.76 22.70 3.34
N ALA A 271 -10.58 23.90 3.90
CA ALA A 271 -11.37 25.07 3.47
C ALA A 271 -11.08 25.45 2.01
N TYR A 272 -9.80 25.40 1.59
CA TYR A 272 -9.40 25.71 0.22
C TYR A 272 -9.96 24.76 -0.84
N CYS A 273 -10.42 23.57 -0.42
CA CYS A 273 -11.00 22.57 -1.30
C CYS A 273 -12.51 22.80 -1.40
N ASP A 274 -13.19 22.91 -0.26
CA ASP A 274 -14.64 22.74 -0.19
C ASP A 274 -15.43 24.03 0.14
N ALA A 275 -14.76 25.15 0.45
CA ALA A 275 -15.45 26.39 0.86
C ALA A 275 -16.47 26.91 -0.16
N HIS A 276 -16.14 26.81 -1.45
CA HIS A 276 -16.98 27.31 -2.54
C HIS A 276 -18.37 26.62 -2.58
N LEU A 277 -18.48 25.39 -2.05
CA LEU A 277 -19.76 24.66 -1.93
C LEU A 277 -20.73 25.32 -0.93
N TYR A 278 -20.24 26.25 -0.12
CA TYR A 278 -20.97 26.90 0.99
C TYR A 278 -21.17 28.40 0.79
N ASP A 279 -21.01 28.91 -0.43
CA ASP A 279 -21.26 30.30 -0.76
C ASP A 279 -22.70 30.70 -0.36
N GLY A 280 -22.82 31.77 0.43
CA GLY A 280 -24.11 32.25 0.95
C GLY A 280 -24.75 31.39 2.04
N GLN A 281 -24.05 30.40 2.60
CA GLN A 281 -24.55 29.50 3.64
C GLN A 281 -23.90 29.75 5.02
N ASP A 282 -24.47 29.17 6.08
CA ASP A 282 -23.90 29.22 7.43
C ASP A 282 -22.99 28.03 7.66
N VAL A 283 -21.73 28.28 8.06
CA VAL A 283 -20.73 27.23 8.28
C VAL A 283 -20.12 27.32 9.66
N CYS A 284 -19.64 26.17 10.17
CA CYS A 284 -18.82 26.12 11.37
C CYS A 284 -17.37 25.80 11.03
N VAL A 285 -16.44 26.34 11.81
CA VAL A 285 -15.03 25.93 11.84
C VAL A 285 -14.73 25.40 13.23
N VAL A 286 -14.17 24.19 13.33
CA VAL A 286 -13.79 23.60 14.62
C VAL A 286 -12.27 23.57 14.71
N GLY A 287 -11.71 24.30 15.67
CA GLY A 287 -10.28 24.36 15.91
C GLY A 287 -9.83 25.73 16.42
N GLY A 288 -8.57 25.83 16.80
CA GLY A 288 -7.99 27.09 17.31
C GLY A 288 -6.49 27.24 17.04
N GLY A 289 -5.96 26.44 16.11
CA GLY A 289 -4.62 26.62 15.56
C GLY A 289 -4.64 27.56 14.35
N GLU A 290 -3.46 27.83 13.79
CA GLU A 290 -3.32 28.76 12.65
C GLU A 290 -4.21 28.39 11.46
N GLY A 291 -4.24 27.11 11.06
CA GLY A 291 -5.07 26.64 9.95
C GLY A 291 -6.58 26.85 10.16
N ALA A 292 -7.07 26.75 11.40
CA ALA A 292 -8.48 27.02 11.72
C ALA A 292 -8.81 28.52 11.61
N LEU A 293 -7.90 29.38 12.09
CA LEU A 293 -8.04 30.83 12.00
C LEU A 293 -7.98 31.30 10.53
N GLU A 294 -7.04 30.77 9.75
CA GLU A 294 -6.89 31.05 8.33
C GLU A 294 -8.13 30.63 7.53
N ALA A 295 -8.61 29.41 7.75
CA ALA A 295 -9.84 28.92 7.14
C ALA A 295 -11.06 29.75 7.52
N THR A 296 -11.17 30.21 8.77
CA THR A 296 -12.24 31.10 9.21
C THR A 296 -12.25 32.40 8.39
N MET A 297 -11.09 33.02 8.21
CA MET A 297 -10.95 34.24 7.39
C MET A 297 -11.18 33.98 5.89
N TYR A 298 -10.87 32.77 5.41
CA TYR A 298 -11.11 32.37 4.03
C TYR A 298 -12.61 32.19 3.77
N LEU A 299 -13.29 31.40 4.61
CA LEU A 299 -14.72 31.11 4.53
C LEU A 299 -15.58 32.37 4.71
N SER A 300 -15.16 33.32 5.55
CA SER A 300 -15.90 34.56 5.80
C SER A 300 -16.06 35.46 4.57
N ARG A 301 -15.30 35.19 3.49
CA ARG A 301 -15.38 35.96 2.24
C ARG A 301 -16.66 35.67 1.47
N THR A 302 -17.15 34.44 1.51
CA THR A 302 -18.28 34.00 0.68
C THR A 302 -19.44 33.40 1.48
N ALA A 303 -19.17 32.80 2.65
CA ALA A 303 -20.21 32.29 3.53
C ALA A 303 -21.10 33.43 4.08
N ARG A 304 -22.36 33.11 4.40
CA ARG A 304 -23.29 34.03 5.06
C ARG A 304 -22.82 34.34 6.48
N SER A 305 -22.48 33.31 7.24
CA SER A 305 -21.87 33.43 8.56
C SER A 305 -20.88 32.29 8.82
N VAL A 306 -19.89 32.54 9.67
CA VAL A 306 -18.89 31.55 10.10
C VAL A 306 -18.88 31.50 11.62
N THR A 307 -19.18 30.34 12.19
CA THR A 307 -19.06 30.12 13.64
C THR A 307 -17.77 29.36 13.95
N LEU A 308 -16.81 30.02 14.59
CA LEU A 308 -15.53 29.43 15.01
C LEU A 308 -15.65 28.85 16.42
N ILE A 309 -15.59 27.53 16.53
CA ILE A 309 -15.72 26.77 17.77
C ILE A 309 -14.33 26.29 18.22
N HIS A 310 -13.94 26.64 19.45
CA HIS A 310 -12.68 26.23 20.02
C HIS A 310 -12.81 25.79 21.48
N ARG A 311 -12.14 24.68 21.82
CA ARG A 311 -12.28 23.98 23.10
C ARG A 311 -11.57 24.64 24.28
N ARG A 312 -10.72 25.65 24.06
CA ARG A 312 -9.94 26.31 25.11
C ARG A 312 -10.18 27.81 25.10
N ASP A 313 -9.90 28.46 26.21
CA ASP A 313 -9.96 29.93 26.29
C ASP A 313 -8.85 30.60 25.48
N ALA A 314 -7.66 30.01 25.47
CA ALA A 314 -6.52 30.52 24.72
C ALA A 314 -6.41 29.88 23.33
N TRP A 315 -6.07 30.70 22.33
CA TRP A 315 -5.74 30.24 20.99
C TRP A 315 -4.38 29.52 20.96
N LYS A 316 -4.24 28.53 20.07
CA LYS A 316 -2.94 27.95 19.72
C LYS A 316 -2.28 28.71 18.56
N GLY A 317 -3.09 29.28 17.65
CA GLY A 317 -2.61 30.14 16.57
C GLY A 317 -2.06 31.47 17.07
N THR A 318 -1.49 32.26 16.17
CA THR A 318 -0.89 33.55 16.53
C THR A 318 -1.93 34.56 17.03
N ALA A 319 -1.53 35.45 17.93
CA ALA A 319 -2.41 36.52 18.43
C ALA A 319 -2.93 37.40 17.28
N ALA A 320 -2.07 37.73 16.32
CA ALA A 320 -2.44 38.53 15.15
C ALA A 320 -3.55 37.86 14.31
N SER A 321 -3.42 36.56 14.01
CA SER A 321 -4.44 35.84 13.25
C SER A 321 -5.74 35.67 14.03
N ALA A 322 -5.66 35.45 15.34
CA ALA A 322 -6.83 35.38 16.20
C ALA A 322 -7.60 36.71 16.22
N THR A 323 -6.91 37.84 16.42
CA THR A 323 -7.52 39.17 16.40
C THR A 323 -8.16 39.48 15.05
N ARG A 324 -7.47 39.15 13.93
CA ARG A 324 -8.04 39.35 12.59
C ARG A 324 -9.32 38.54 12.40
N ALA A 325 -9.31 37.25 12.75
CA ALA A 325 -10.48 36.38 12.61
C ALA A 325 -11.67 36.87 13.47
N GLN A 326 -11.41 37.32 14.70
CA GLN A 326 -12.42 37.82 15.63
C GLN A 326 -13.06 39.14 15.20
N ASN A 327 -12.34 39.99 14.49
CA ASN A 327 -12.82 41.31 14.07
C ASN A 327 -13.67 41.28 12.78
N LEU A 328 -13.84 40.11 12.17
CA LEU A 328 -14.65 39.96 10.96
C LEU A 328 -16.14 39.96 11.32
N SER A 329 -16.93 40.83 10.68
CA SER A 329 -18.36 41.00 10.97
C SER A 329 -19.23 39.76 10.75
N ARG A 330 -18.75 38.81 9.92
CA ARG A 330 -19.44 37.54 9.63
C ARG A 330 -19.01 36.40 10.55
N VAL A 331 -18.05 36.63 11.46
CA VAL A 331 -17.48 35.59 12.32
C VAL A 331 -18.05 35.70 13.73
N THR A 332 -18.61 34.60 14.22
CA THR A 332 -18.98 34.43 15.64
C THR A 332 -18.00 33.46 16.29
N VAL A 333 -17.38 33.86 17.40
CA VAL A 333 -16.42 33.01 18.12
C VAL A 333 -17.06 32.40 19.36
N LEU A 334 -17.01 31.07 19.47
CA LEU A 334 -17.52 30.29 20.59
C LEU A 334 -16.37 29.52 21.25
N LYS A 335 -15.89 30.02 22.39
CA LYS A 335 -14.90 29.37 23.25
C LYS A 335 -15.21 29.61 24.74
N PRO A 336 -14.92 28.65 25.65
CA PRO A 336 -14.30 27.34 25.42
C PRO A 336 -15.36 26.25 25.21
N PHE A 337 -15.79 26.03 23.96
CA PHE A 337 -16.83 25.08 23.61
C PHE A 337 -16.26 23.87 22.85
N THR A 338 -16.80 22.70 23.14
CA THR A 338 -16.52 21.43 22.43
C THR A 338 -17.77 20.99 21.70
N VAL A 339 -17.62 20.43 20.50
CA VAL A 339 -18.73 19.76 19.80
C VAL A 339 -18.99 18.42 20.47
N GLN A 340 -20.25 18.16 20.82
CA GLN A 340 -20.71 16.96 21.51
C GLN A 340 -21.42 16.00 20.57
N SER A 341 -22.20 16.51 19.62
CA SER A 341 -22.89 15.69 18.61
C SER A 341 -23.25 16.51 17.38
N TRP A 342 -23.45 15.81 16.26
CA TRP A 342 -23.98 16.38 15.03
C TRP A 342 -25.52 16.35 15.03
N ILE A 343 -26.14 17.44 14.58
CA ILE A 343 -27.58 17.48 14.34
C ILE A 343 -27.77 17.17 12.86
N VAL A 344 -28.42 16.05 12.56
CA VAL A 344 -28.60 15.55 11.19
C VAL A 344 -30.10 15.52 10.87
N ASN A 345 -30.46 16.03 9.70
CA ASN A 345 -31.81 15.98 9.16
C ASN A 345 -31.76 15.36 7.75
N ASN A 346 -32.54 14.31 7.50
CA ASN A 346 -32.57 13.58 6.23
C ASN A 346 -31.18 13.20 5.69
N GLY A 347 -30.29 12.73 6.58
CA GLY A 347 -28.93 12.32 6.22
C GLY A 347 -27.95 13.47 5.91
N ARG A 348 -28.35 14.73 6.12
CA ARG A 348 -27.48 15.91 5.95
C ARG A 348 -27.30 16.66 7.27
N LEU A 349 -26.16 17.30 7.43
CA LEU A 349 -25.89 18.16 8.57
C LEU A 349 -26.87 19.35 8.60
N PHE A 350 -27.43 19.60 9.77
CA PHE A 350 -28.28 20.76 10.09
C PHE A 350 -27.67 21.64 11.18
N GLY A 351 -26.73 21.10 11.95
CA GLY A 351 -26.04 21.84 13.00
C GLY A 351 -25.16 20.97 13.87
N ALA A 352 -24.69 21.53 14.97
CA ALA A 352 -23.90 20.86 15.98
C ALA A 352 -24.40 21.23 17.38
N ARG A 353 -24.39 20.26 18.30
CA ARG A 353 -24.53 20.54 19.73
C ARG A 353 -23.16 20.80 20.31
N ILE A 354 -22.99 21.93 20.97
CA ILE A 354 -21.75 22.33 21.62
C ILE A 354 -21.93 22.49 23.12
N GLN A 355 -20.87 22.27 23.87
CA GLN A 355 -20.91 22.41 25.33
C GLN A 355 -19.56 22.90 25.87
N GLN A 356 -19.63 23.84 26.80
CA GLN A 356 -18.54 24.17 27.71
C GLN A 356 -18.67 23.29 28.97
N THR A 357 -17.56 22.81 29.50
CA THR A 357 -17.53 21.98 30.72
C THR A 357 -18.37 22.61 31.84
N GLY A 358 -19.34 21.84 32.37
CA GLY A 358 -20.21 22.27 33.47
C GLY A 358 -21.38 23.20 33.08
N SER A 359 -21.58 23.46 31.79
CA SER A 359 -22.72 24.25 31.27
C SER A 359 -23.73 23.38 30.51
N VAL A 360 -24.93 23.90 30.26
CA VAL A 360 -25.95 23.24 29.43
C VAL A 360 -25.52 23.27 27.95
N PRO A 361 -25.69 22.17 27.19
CA PRO A 361 -25.44 22.16 25.75
C PRO A 361 -26.25 23.22 25.00
N ARG A 362 -25.67 23.74 23.92
CA ARG A 362 -26.29 24.73 23.02
C ARG A 362 -26.24 24.20 21.59
N GLU A 363 -27.20 24.59 20.77
CA GLU A 363 -27.24 24.21 19.36
C GLU A 363 -26.70 25.35 18.48
N VAL A 364 -25.91 25.01 17.48
CA VAL A 364 -25.41 25.92 16.44
C VAL A 364 -25.83 25.36 15.10
N LEU A 365 -26.67 26.10 14.37
CA LEU A 365 -27.13 25.69 13.05
C LEU A 365 -26.07 25.99 11.99
N CYS A 366 -25.85 25.05 11.09
CA CYS A 366 -24.94 25.19 9.96
C CYS A 366 -25.20 24.09 8.93
N THR A 367 -24.83 24.36 7.68
CA THR A 367 -24.95 23.39 6.58
C THR A 367 -23.63 22.68 6.28
N GLY A 368 -22.50 23.23 6.75
CA GLY A 368 -21.16 22.64 6.63
C GLY A 368 -20.28 22.91 7.84
N VAL A 369 -19.42 21.96 8.19
CA VAL A 369 -18.42 22.12 9.25
C VAL A 369 -17.04 21.78 8.72
N PHE A 370 -16.08 22.66 9.00
CA PHE A 370 -14.66 22.49 8.68
C PHE A 370 -13.88 22.13 9.96
N ILE A 371 -13.47 20.87 10.09
CA ILE A 371 -12.75 20.34 11.25
C ILE A 371 -11.25 20.51 11.01
N LEU A 372 -10.66 21.50 11.68
CA LEU A 372 -9.26 21.93 11.50
C LEU A 372 -8.49 21.84 12.82
N ILE A 373 -8.48 20.62 13.39
CA ILE A 373 -7.88 20.32 14.70
C ILE A 373 -6.46 19.71 14.60
N GLY A 374 -5.92 19.64 13.38
CA GLY A 374 -4.55 19.19 13.09
C GLY A 374 -4.51 17.94 12.22
N ARG A 375 -3.28 17.51 11.90
CA ARG A 375 -2.98 16.32 11.13
C ARG A 375 -1.85 15.55 11.80
N ASP A 376 -1.79 14.25 11.55
CA ASP A 376 -0.78 13.32 12.04
C ASP A 376 0.12 12.86 10.87
N PRO A 377 1.32 13.43 10.73
CA PRO A 377 2.30 13.01 9.71
C PRO A 377 2.66 11.54 9.86
N GLN A 378 2.69 10.81 8.76
CA GLN A 378 2.99 9.37 8.76
C GLN A 378 4.51 9.13 8.75
N THR A 379 5.17 9.49 9.86
CA THR A 379 6.64 9.49 9.98
C THR A 379 7.18 8.43 10.93
N PHE A 380 6.34 7.52 11.44
CA PHE A 380 6.65 6.62 12.57
C PHE A 380 7.91 5.74 12.38
N PHE A 381 8.28 5.42 11.15
CA PHE A 381 9.48 4.65 10.79
C PHE A 381 10.79 5.46 10.75
N LEU A 382 10.73 6.80 10.83
CA LEU A 382 11.91 7.67 10.76
C LEU A 382 12.55 7.92 12.13
N PRO A 383 13.84 8.19 12.24
CA PRO A 383 14.41 8.67 13.51
C PRO A 383 13.75 9.98 13.98
N ALA A 384 13.58 10.15 15.29
CA ALA A 384 13.01 11.37 15.87
C ALA A 384 13.81 12.64 15.50
N THR A 385 15.11 12.50 15.25
CA THR A 385 16.00 13.59 14.82
C THR A 385 15.59 14.22 13.49
N LEU A 386 14.95 13.46 12.59
CA LEU A 386 14.44 13.95 11.31
C LEU A 386 13.08 14.65 11.42
N ARG A 387 12.45 14.63 12.59
CA ARG A 387 11.10 15.14 12.81
C ARG A 387 11.12 16.45 13.59
N SER A 388 10.13 17.30 13.32
CA SER A 388 9.79 18.46 14.16
C SER A 388 9.03 18.00 15.41
N GLU A 389 8.83 18.90 16.37
CA GLU A 389 8.03 18.64 17.58
C GLU A 389 6.60 18.18 17.26
N ASN A 390 6.04 18.63 16.14
CA ASN A 390 4.70 18.24 15.68
C ASN A 390 4.72 17.00 14.75
N GLY A 391 5.86 16.31 14.62
CA GLY A 391 5.99 15.05 13.88
C GLY A 391 6.25 15.16 12.38
N PHE A 392 6.20 16.36 11.79
CA PHE A 392 6.50 16.61 10.36
C PHE A 392 7.99 16.44 10.09
N VAL A 393 8.35 15.97 8.89
CA VAL A 393 9.76 15.81 8.48
C VAL A 393 10.39 17.18 8.26
N LYS A 394 11.60 17.36 8.79
CA LYS A 394 12.38 18.60 8.63
C LYS A 394 13.24 18.53 7.38
N GLN A 395 12.99 19.44 6.45
CA GLN A 395 13.93 19.75 5.38
C GLN A 395 14.99 20.72 5.91
N VAL A 396 16.26 20.52 5.53
CA VAL A 396 17.41 21.32 5.98
C VAL A 396 17.95 22.16 4.83
N VAL A 397 18.12 21.56 3.65
CA VAL A 397 18.58 22.22 2.43
C VAL A 397 17.70 21.75 1.27
N HIS A 398 17.02 22.67 0.59
CA HIS A 398 16.05 22.32 -0.46
C HIS A 398 15.06 21.25 0.03
N SER A 399 15.00 20.09 -0.65
CA SER A 399 14.16 18.98 -0.22
C SER A 399 14.86 17.92 0.65
N MET A 400 16.17 18.09 0.90
CA MET A 400 16.98 17.17 1.72
C MET A 400 16.65 17.29 3.21
N THR A 401 16.65 16.15 3.89
CA THR A 401 16.51 16.09 5.36
C THR A 401 17.89 16.14 6.05
N GLY A 402 17.92 16.03 7.38
CA GLY A 402 19.18 15.88 8.14
C GLY A 402 19.88 14.52 7.98
N MET A 403 19.39 13.64 7.11
CA MET A 403 20.03 12.38 6.75
C MET A 403 20.39 12.42 5.27
N ALA A 404 21.68 12.19 4.98
CA ALA A 404 22.21 12.19 3.62
C ALA A 404 21.46 11.17 2.75
N GLY A 405 21.09 11.53 1.52
CA GLY A 405 20.33 10.67 0.61
C GLY A 405 18.84 10.50 0.97
N VAL A 406 18.32 11.19 2.00
CA VAL A 406 16.90 11.18 2.36
C VAL A 406 16.28 12.55 2.11
N PHE A 407 15.21 12.55 1.33
CA PHE A 407 14.44 13.71 0.89
C PHE A 407 12.99 13.58 1.38
N ALA A 408 12.25 14.69 1.46
CA ALA A 408 10.86 14.65 1.89
C ALA A 408 9.98 15.61 1.09
N ALA A 409 8.76 15.17 0.74
CA ALA A 409 7.82 15.94 -0.07
C ALA A 409 6.35 15.74 0.34
N GLY A 410 5.53 16.71 -0.02
CA GLY A 410 4.09 16.69 0.26
C GLY A 410 3.76 16.97 1.72
N GLN A 411 2.54 16.62 2.13
CA GLN A 411 1.99 16.98 3.44
C GLN A 411 2.85 16.51 4.63
N VAL A 412 3.70 15.50 4.47
CA VAL A 412 4.59 15.01 5.52
C VAL A 412 5.70 16.02 5.88
N ALA A 413 6.06 16.90 4.94
CA ALA A 413 7.08 17.95 5.08
C ALA A 413 6.51 19.37 4.93
N ASP A 414 5.34 19.52 4.31
CA ASP A 414 4.64 20.79 4.15
C ASP A 414 3.59 20.99 5.26
N GLY A 415 3.96 21.75 6.29
CA GLY A 415 3.05 22.17 7.35
C GLY A 415 2.16 23.37 7.00
N ARG A 416 2.32 23.96 5.80
CA ARG A 416 1.76 25.27 5.45
C ARG A 416 0.67 25.20 4.39
N TYR A 417 0.92 24.62 3.22
CA TYR A 417 -0.01 24.68 2.08
C TYR A 417 -0.89 23.43 1.98
N GLN A 418 -0.27 22.25 2.08
CA GLN A 418 -0.95 20.94 2.16
C GLN A 418 -1.93 20.63 1.02
N GLN A 419 -1.69 21.20 -0.17
CA GLN A 419 -2.48 20.97 -1.38
C GLN A 419 -1.88 19.86 -2.26
N ALA A 420 -2.72 19.25 -3.10
CA ALA A 420 -2.29 18.22 -4.04
C ALA A 420 -1.24 18.73 -5.04
N VAL A 421 -1.43 19.95 -5.57
CA VAL A 421 -0.50 20.55 -6.53
C VAL A 421 0.85 20.92 -5.90
N THR A 422 0.85 21.44 -4.66
CA THR A 422 2.09 21.74 -3.94
C THR A 422 2.82 20.45 -3.56
N ALA A 423 2.08 19.40 -3.20
CA ALA A 423 2.64 18.08 -2.95
C ALA A 423 3.29 17.47 -4.20
N ALA A 424 2.60 17.51 -5.35
CA ALA A 424 3.17 17.04 -6.62
C ALA A 424 4.44 17.83 -6.99
N SER A 425 4.43 19.16 -6.86
CA SER A 425 5.61 20.00 -7.07
C SER A 425 6.78 19.59 -6.17
N GLY A 426 6.52 19.35 -4.88
CA GLY A 426 7.55 18.88 -3.94
C GLY A 426 8.11 17.51 -4.34
N GLY A 427 7.26 16.61 -4.85
CA GLY A 427 7.69 15.31 -5.38
C GLY A 427 8.67 15.44 -6.55
N ALA A 428 8.35 16.30 -7.52
CA ALA A 428 9.23 16.59 -8.64
C ALA A 428 10.59 17.17 -8.17
N GLN A 429 10.55 18.11 -7.22
CA GLN A 429 11.75 18.69 -6.61
C GLN A 429 12.62 17.61 -5.95
N CYS A 430 12.03 16.74 -5.12
CA CYS A 430 12.76 15.64 -4.50
C CYS A 430 13.42 14.70 -5.51
N ALA A 431 12.75 14.35 -6.60
CA ALA A 431 13.33 13.45 -7.60
C ALA A 431 14.53 14.08 -8.34
N MET A 432 14.45 15.38 -8.64
CA MET A 432 15.57 16.12 -9.23
C MET A 432 16.74 16.24 -8.26
N ASP A 433 16.46 16.58 -7.00
CA ASP A 433 17.47 16.71 -5.94
C ASP A 433 18.14 15.35 -5.65
N ALA A 434 17.36 14.27 -5.54
CA ALA A 434 17.85 12.92 -5.37
C ALA A 434 18.73 12.48 -6.55
N SER A 435 18.32 12.78 -7.78
CA SER A 435 19.13 12.46 -8.96
C SER A 435 20.47 13.19 -8.96
N ARG A 436 20.48 14.49 -8.63
CA ARG A 436 21.71 15.28 -8.55
C ARG A 436 22.64 14.80 -7.43
N TRP A 437 22.06 14.42 -6.29
CA TRP A 437 22.82 13.85 -5.19
C TRP A 437 23.44 12.49 -5.56
N LEU A 438 22.68 11.63 -6.25
CA LEU A 438 23.19 10.34 -6.76
C LEU A 438 24.31 10.51 -7.80
N ASP A 439 24.28 11.59 -8.59
CA ASP A 439 25.36 11.94 -9.54
C ASP A 439 26.60 12.54 -8.86
N GLY A 440 26.55 12.79 -7.54
CA GLY A 440 27.60 13.50 -6.81
C GLY A 440 27.68 15.00 -7.15
N ALA A 441 26.64 15.56 -7.80
CA ALA A 441 26.58 16.97 -8.12
C ALA A 441 26.23 17.84 -6.90
N TRP A 442 25.59 17.25 -5.88
CA TRP A 442 25.21 17.91 -4.63
C TRP A 442 25.89 17.25 -3.43
N ASP A 443 26.45 18.09 -2.55
CA ASP A 443 26.99 17.67 -1.26
C ASP A 443 25.87 17.31 -0.27
N ASP A 444 26.25 16.61 0.79
CA ASP A 444 25.35 16.35 1.90
C ASP A 444 25.02 17.64 2.66
N PRO A 445 23.81 17.74 3.25
CA PRO A 445 23.48 18.88 4.07
C PRO A 445 24.44 18.99 5.28
N PRO A 446 24.76 20.20 5.75
CA PRO A 446 25.64 20.39 6.90
C PRO A 446 25.17 19.62 8.13
N GLY A 447 26.07 18.84 8.74
CA GLY A 447 25.75 18.02 9.91
C GLY A 447 24.88 16.79 9.62
N ALA A 448 24.71 16.41 8.35
CA ALA A 448 23.96 15.22 7.97
C ALA A 448 24.54 13.97 8.62
N SER A 449 23.66 13.16 9.20
CA SER A 449 24.05 11.82 9.61
C SER A 449 24.21 10.93 8.37
N ARG A 450 25.41 10.37 8.18
CA ARG A 450 25.65 9.28 7.21
C ARG A 450 25.38 7.88 7.78
N GLY A 451 24.87 7.82 9.02
CA GLY A 451 24.89 6.62 9.84
C GLY A 451 26.33 6.30 10.24
N ALA A 452 26.60 6.19 11.54
CA ALA A 452 27.78 5.43 11.95
C ALA A 452 27.59 4.02 11.37
N ALA A 453 28.58 3.50 10.66
CA ALA A 453 28.63 2.10 10.31
C ALA A 453 28.65 1.29 11.61
N GLN A 454 27.49 1.06 12.22
CA GLN A 454 27.32 -0.14 12.99
C GLN A 454 27.57 -1.25 11.98
N ASN A 455 28.57 -2.06 12.26
CA ASN A 455 28.79 -3.31 11.55
C ASN A 455 27.48 -4.10 11.63
N VAL A 456 26.58 -3.85 10.67
CA VAL A 456 25.56 -4.81 10.32
C VAL A 456 26.38 -5.91 9.68
N ALA A 457 26.82 -6.84 10.53
CA ALA A 457 26.98 -8.19 10.10
C ALA A 457 25.66 -8.50 9.39
N LEU A 458 25.72 -8.57 8.06
CA LEU A 458 24.79 -9.39 7.30
C LEU A 458 25.00 -10.80 7.86
N ARG A 459 24.38 -11.09 9.00
CA ARG A 459 24.07 -12.45 9.39
C ARG A 459 23.07 -12.90 8.34
N GLY A 460 23.60 -13.40 7.22
CA GLY A 460 22.90 -14.45 6.50
C GLY A 460 22.42 -15.43 7.56
N SER A 461 21.12 -15.67 7.56
CA SER A 461 20.34 -16.43 8.55
C SER A 461 21.17 -17.48 9.29
N VAL A 462 21.76 -17.12 10.44
CA VAL A 462 22.21 -18.12 11.40
C VAL A 462 20.97 -18.49 12.17
N VAL A 463 20.32 -19.56 11.70
CA VAL A 463 19.35 -20.30 12.51
C VAL A 463 20.10 -20.76 13.75
N GLU A 464 19.73 -20.26 14.92
CA GLU A 464 20.26 -20.74 16.19
C GLU A 464 19.70 -22.14 16.44
N ILE A 465 20.46 -23.16 16.02
CA ILE A 465 20.08 -24.57 16.19
C ILE A 465 20.38 -24.95 17.65
N ARG A 466 19.32 -25.03 18.47
CA ARG A 466 19.40 -25.62 19.81
C ARG A 466 19.85 -27.09 19.71
N PRO A 467 20.63 -27.62 20.68
CA PRO A 467 21.26 -28.95 20.59
C PRO A 467 20.29 -30.10 20.26
N ASN A 468 19.03 -30.00 20.70
CA ASN A 468 18.00 -31.01 20.44
C ASN A 468 17.57 -31.13 18.97
N ASN A 469 17.89 -30.14 18.12
CA ASN A 469 17.55 -30.15 16.70
C ASN A 469 18.63 -30.77 15.81
N ILE A 470 19.86 -30.96 16.31
CA ILE A 470 20.97 -31.57 15.54
C ILE A 470 20.67 -33.05 15.27
N VAL A 471 20.12 -33.76 16.24
CA VAL A 471 19.75 -35.19 16.10
C VAL A 471 18.63 -35.36 15.07
N LEU A 472 17.64 -34.44 15.06
CA LEU A 472 16.52 -34.49 14.14
C LEU A 472 16.94 -34.15 12.70
N LEU A 473 17.81 -33.14 12.53
CA LEU A 473 18.35 -32.75 11.22
C LEU A 473 19.30 -33.80 10.63
N SER A 474 20.12 -34.45 11.46
CA SER A 474 20.99 -35.53 11.01
C SER A 474 20.20 -36.82 10.68
N MET A 475 19.12 -37.12 11.41
CA MET A 475 18.18 -38.18 11.02
C MET A 475 17.44 -37.87 9.72
N LEU A 476 16.97 -36.64 9.53
CA LEU A 476 16.30 -36.21 8.29
C LEU A 476 17.26 -36.21 7.10
N ALA A 477 18.51 -35.78 7.28
CA ALA A 477 19.53 -35.86 6.24
C ALA A 477 19.87 -37.32 5.87
N CYS A 478 19.99 -38.22 6.86
CA CYS A 478 20.18 -39.65 6.59
C CYS A 478 18.98 -40.28 5.89
N LEU A 479 17.75 -39.87 6.24
CA LEU A 479 16.52 -40.32 5.59
C LEU A 479 16.47 -39.82 4.13
N PHE A 480 16.81 -38.55 3.90
CA PHE A 480 16.82 -37.94 2.57
C PHE A 480 17.88 -38.57 1.66
N ILE A 481 19.08 -38.84 2.19
CA ILE A 481 20.16 -39.53 1.48
C ILE A 481 19.80 -40.99 1.19
N SER A 482 19.13 -41.68 2.12
CA SER A 482 18.65 -43.06 1.91
C SER A 482 17.56 -43.14 0.84
N ILE A 483 16.68 -42.13 0.78
CA ILE A 483 15.62 -42.03 -0.24
C ILE A 483 16.21 -41.68 -1.62
N LEU A 484 17.24 -40.81 -1.68
CA LEU A 484 17.89 -40.43 -2.93
C LEU A 484 18.76 -41.54 -3.54
N LEU A 485 19.31 -42.45 -2.73
CA LEU A 485 20.30 -43.45 -3.18
C LEU A 485 19.73 -44.87 -3.41
N GLY A 486 18.39 -45.04 -3.37
CA GLY A 486 17.70 -46.24 -3.87
C GLY A 486 18.30 -47.58 -3.43
N HIS A 487 17.96 -48.05 -2.23
CA HIS A 487 18.10 -49.45 -1.78
C HIS A 487 19.45 -50.18 -2.01
N ARG A 488 20.60 -49.49 -2.09
CA ARG A 488 21.91 -50.15 -2.30
C ARG A 488 22.93 -50.11 -1.15
N PHE A 489 22.57 -49.67 0.05
CA PHE A 489 23.47 -49.80 1.21
C PHE A 489 22.73 -50.31 2.44
N TRP A 490 23.28 -51.36 3.07
CA TRP A 490 22.66 -52.04 4.22
C TRP A 490 23.16 -51.55 5.59
N ARG A 491 24.16 -50.67 5.68
CA ARG A 491 24.55 -49.98 6.92
C ARG A 491 25.19 -48.62 6.63
N CYS A 492 24.59 -47.55 7.12
CA CYS A 492 25.24 -46.24 7.24
C CYS A 492 25.50 -45.97 8.73
N THR A 493 26.77 -45.72 9.08
CA THR A 493 27.15 -45.25 10.42
C THR A 493 27.55 -43.79 10.30
N THR A 494 26.88 -42.91 11.04
CA THR A 494 27.15 -41.46 11.03
C THR A 494 27.89 -41.09 12.32
N THR A 495 29.10 -40.54 12.20
CA THR A 495 29.85 -39.97 13.33
C THR A 495 29.83 -38.45 13.24
N VAL A 496 29.30 -37.79 14.25
CA VAL A 496 29.21 -36.32 14.33
C VAL A 496 30.35 -35.81 15.22
N CYS A 497 31.28 -35.06 14.65
CA CYS A 497 32.29 -34.34 15.43
C CYS A 497 31.89 -32.87 15.54
N THR A 498 31.59 -32.41 16.75
CA THR A 498 31.43 -30.98 17.05
C THR A 498 32.78 -30.41 17.47
N LYS A 499 33.33 -29.48 16.69
CA LYS A 499 34.50 -28.71 17.11
C LYS A 499 34.02 -27.37 17.67
N THR A 500 34.05 -27.22 18.98
CA THR A 500 33.88 -25.94 19.66
C THR A 500 35.18 -25.17 19.59
N ASN A 501 35.21 -24.15 18.74
CA ASN A 501 35.72 -22.81 19.03
C ASN A 501 35.36 -21.87 17.89
#